data_AF-A0A438IQG3-F1
#
_entry.id   AF-A0A438IQG3-F1
#
_cell.length_a   1.000
_cell.length_b   1.000
_cell.length_c   1.000
_cell.angle_alpha   90.00
_cell.angle_beta   90.00
_cell.angle_gamma   90.00
#
_symmetry.space_group_name_H-M   'P 1'
#
loop_
_entity.id
_entity.type
_entity.pdbx_description
1 polymer ?
#
loop_
_entity_poly.entity_id
_entity_poly.type
_entity_poly.pdbx_seq_one_letter_code
_entity_poly.pdbx_strand_id
1 'polypeptide(L)'
;MGEGTGSSGVPVVAAVESLGSSLDGQVPIGKSLPGPSSDRASCYFFKSFSKRLECNITAYEFYHRVYVPEGQFPKSDPEEPLRVYVLFQHIQKMLSNETAVIAETGDFWFNWQKLKLPRGCRYEF
;
A
#
# COMPACT_ATOMS: atom_id res chain seq x y z
N MET A 1 -7.49 26.55 37.74
CA MET A 1 -6.15 26.16 38.21
C MET A 1 -6.22 24.65 38.42
N GLY A 2 -5.93 23.82 37.40
CA GLY A 2 -4.57 23.40 36.98
C GLY A 2 -4.11 22.29 37.94
N GLU A 3 -3.64 21.10 37.60
CA GLU A 3 -3.17 20.41 36.39
C GLU A 3 -3.42 18.89 36.65
N GLY A 4 -3.67 17.99 35.69
CA GLY A 4 -2.72 17.53 34.68
C GLY A 4 -2.03 16.22 35.09
N THR A 5 -2.73 15.07 35.05
CA THR A 5 -2.10 13.75 35.21
C THR A 5 -1.38 13.37 33.92
N GLY A 6 -0.07 13.61 33.89
CA GLY A 6 0.82 13.24 32.79
C GLY A 6 1.02 11.74 32.67
N SER A 7 0.35 11.13 31.69
CA SER A 7 0.65 9.80 31.19
C SER A 7 1.97 9.83 30.42
N SER A 8 3.02 9.30 31.02
CA SER A 8 4.37 9.12 30.45
C SER A 8 4.32 8.23 29.20
N GLY A 9 4.21 8.86 28.03
CA GLY A 9 4.46 8.21 26.74
C GLY A 9 5.94 7.91 26.59
N VAL A 10 6.29 6.63 26.54
CA VAL A 10 7.63 6.20 26.13
C VAL A 10 7.76 6.47 24.62
N PRO A 11 8.77 7.20 24.15
CA PRO A 11 8.91 7.50 22.74
C PRO A 11 9.40 6.26 21.97
N VAL A 12 8.65 5.89 20.92
CA VAL A 12 8.92 4.82 19.94
C VAL A 12 10.32 4.92 19.30
N VAL A 13 10.99 6.07 19.43
CA VAL A 13 12.34 6.33 18.92
C VAL A 13 13.41 5.44 19.59
N ALA A 14 13.25 5.07 20.86
CA ALA A 14 14.25 4.28 21.58
C ALA A 14 14.36 2.81 21.13
N ALA A 15 13.32 2.25 20.50
CA ALA A 15 13.31 0.86 20.08
C ALA A 15 14.17 0.59 18.82
N VAL A 16 14.48 1.63 18.05
CA VAL A 16 15.29 1.49 16.83
C VAL A 16 16.78 1.42 17.15
N GLU A 17 17.23 2.12 18.20
CA GLU A 17 18.65 2.13 18.60
C GLU A 17 19.09 0.85 19.31
N SER A 18 18.18 0.14 19.99
CA SER A 18 18.52 -1.09 20.72
C SER A 18 18.70 -2.33 19.84
N LEU A 19 18.37 -2.27 18.55
CA LEU A 19 18.61 -3.36 17.60
C LEU A 19 20.01 -3.31 16.95
N GLY A 20 20.81 -2.28 17.25
CA GLY A 20 22.14 -2.08 16.66
C GLY A 20 23.30 -2.76 17.41
N SER A 21 23.09 -3.30 18.62
CA SER A 21 24.18 -3.67 19.54
C SER A 21 24.37 -5.17 19.77
N SER A 22 23.76 -6.05 18.96
CA SER A 22 23.96 -7.51 19.08
C SER A 22 24.22 -8.17 17.73
N LEU A 23 25.35 -7.81 17.12
CA LEU A 23 25.91 -8.51 15.96
C LEU A 23 27.43 -8.72 16.14
N ASP A 24 27.88 -9.14 17.32
CA ASP A 24 29.23 -9.71 17.50
C ASP A 24 29.20 -11.24 17.37
N GLY A 25 28.64 -11.69 16.24
CA GLY A 25 28.74 -13.07 15.77
C GLY A 25 29.61 -13.09 14.53
N GLN A 26 30.89 -13.41 14.68
CA GLN A 26 31.87 -13.41 13.61
C GLN A 26 31.49 -14.42 12.51
N VAL A 27 30.98 -13.93 11.38
CA VAL A 27 30.75 -14.74 10.17
C VAL A 27 32.10 -14.97 9.49
N PRO A 28 32.49 -16.23 9.17
CA PRO A 28 33.77 -16.48 8.53
C PRO A 28 33.82 -15.85 7.13
N ILE A 29 34.80 -14.95 6.96
CA ILE A 29 35.14 -14.27 5.72
C ILE A 29 35.67 -15.34 4.75
N GLY A 30 34.96 -15.62 3.66
CA GLY A 30 35.48 -16.52 2.62
C GLY A 30 34.50 -17.24 1.71
N LYS A 31 33.19 -17.00 1.77
CA LYS A 31 32.26 -17.50 0.74
C LYS A 31 31.39 -16.35 0.24
N SER A 32 31.79 -15.79 -0.90
CA SER A 32 30.90 -14.95 -1.69
C SER A 32 29.68 -15.79 -2.07
N LEU A 33 28.57 -15.57 -1.38
CA LEU A 33 27.27 -16.02 -1.86
C LEU A 33 27.04 -15.30 -3.19
N PRO A 34 26.65 -16.00 -4.28
CA PRO A 34 26.35 -15.35 -5.53
C PRO A 34 25.30 -14.28 -5.26
N GLY A 35 25.72 -13.02 -5.39
CA GLY A 35 24.88 -11.88 -5.05
C GLY A 35 23.58 -12.01 -5.85
N PRO A 36 22.40 -11.91 -5.21
CA PRO A 36 21.18 -11.79 -5.99
C PRO A 36 21.35 -10.62 -6.96
N SER A 37 21.01 -10.83 -8.24
CA SER A 37 20.69 -9.70 -9.11
C SER A 37 19.72 -8.80 -8.34
N SER A 38 19.88 -7.47 -8.42
CA SER A 38 19.18 -6.49 -7.57
C SER A 38 17.72 -6.86 -7.25
N ASP A 39 16.99 -7.36 -8.24
CA ASP A 39 15.59 -7.79 -8.16
C ASP A 39 15.31 -8.89 -7.11
N ARG A 40 16.27 -9.81 -6.88
CA ARG A 40 16.13 -10.90 -5.90
C ARG A 40 16.39 -10.44 -4.47
N ALA A 41 17.06 -9.31 -4.26
CA ALA A 41 17.39 -8.80 -2.92
C ALA A 41 16.11 -8.36 -2.17
N SER A 42 15.19 -7.67 -2.85
CA SER A 42 13.92 -7.21 -2.27
C SER A 42 13.03 -8.38 -1.83
N CYS A 43 12.89 -9.40 -2.68
CA CYS A 43 12.10 -10.60 -2.36
C CYS A 43 12.67 -11.34 -1.14
N TYR A 44 13.99 -11.49 -1.07
CA TYR A 44 14.67 -12.13 0.06
C TYR A 44 14.46 -11.35 1.37
N PHE A 45 14.55 -10.02 1.32
CA PHE A 45 14.32 -9.16 2.46
C PHE A 45 12.92 -9.35 3.03
N PHE A 46 11.87 -9.14 2.23
CA PHE A 46 10.49 -9.25 2.72
C PHE A 46 10.15 -10.67 3.21
N LYS A 47 10.67 -11.70 2.55
CA LYS A 47 10.47 -13.11 2.97
C LYS A 47 11.15 -13.45 4.29
N SER A 48 12.30 -12.84 4.57
CA SER A 48 13.03 -13.05 5.82
C SER A 48 12.46 -12.20 6.95
N PHE A 49 12.08 -10.96 6.63
CA PHE A 49 11.53 -9.98 7.56
C PHE A 49 10.13 -10.39 8.05
N SER A 50 9.26 -10.92 7.18
CA SER A 50 7.91 -11.34 7.56
C SER A 50 7.87 -12.44 8.63
N LYS A 51 8.93 -13.25 8.74
CA LYS A 51 9.06 -14.30 9.78
C LYS A 51 9.36 -13.75 11.17
N ARG A 52 9.82 -12.51 11.27
CA ARG A 52 10.24 -11.85 12.52
C ARG A 52 9.29 -10.73 12.93
N LEU A 53 8.31 -10.42 12.09
CA LEU A 53 7.37 -9.32 12.32
C LEU A 53 6.29 -9.75 13.31
N GLU A 54 6.10 -8.98 14.38
CA GLU A 54 4.93 -9.09 15.23
C GLU A 54 3.72 -8.40 14.57
N CYS A 55 2.53 -8.97 14.73
CA CYS A 55 1.31 -8.41 14.13
C CYS A 55 0.94 -7.09 14.81
N ASN A 56 0.89 -6.00 14.04
CA ASN A 56 0.43 -4.70 14.49
C ASN A 56 -0.76 -4.25 13.62
N ILE A 57 -1.95 -4.19 14.21
CA ILE A 57 -3.19 -3.80 13.54
C ILE A 57 -3.63 -2.36 13.85
N THR A 58 -2.85 -1.58 14.61
CA THR A 58 -3.27 -0.24 15.07
C THR A 58 -3.61 0.69 13.89
N ALA A 59 -2.78 0.68 12.84
CA ALA A 59 -3.04 1.47 11.63
C ALA A 59 -4.30 0.98 10.88
N TYR A 60 -4.53 -0.34 10.85
CA TYR A 60 -5.70 -0.94 10.21
C TYR A 60 -7.00 -0.59 10.95
N GLU A 61 -7.00 -0.66 12.28
CA GLU A 61 -8.13 -0.24 13.09
C GLU A 61 -8.41 1.25 12.94
N PHE A 62 -7.38 2.09 12.94
CA PHE A 62 -7.54 3.52 12.73
C PHE A 62 -8.19 3.81 11.37
N TYR A 63 -7.71 3.16 10.31
CA TYR A 63 -8.30 3.27 8.97
C TYR A 63 -9.80 2.95 9.00
N HIS A 64 -10.19 1.81 9.59
CA HIS A 64 -11.61 1.44 9.69
C HIS A 64 -12.46 2.43 10.47
N ARG A 65 -11.89 3.06 11.51
CA ARG A 65 -12.62 4.06 12.33
C ARG A 65 -12.85 5.37 11.58
N VAL A 66 -11.92 5.78 10.72
CA VAL A 66 -12.02 7.06 9.97
C VAL A 66 -12.45 6.86 8.52
N TYR A 67 -12.72 5.62 8.10
CA TYR A 67 -13.09 5.30 6.73
C TYR A 67 -14.40 5.97 6.34
N VAL A 68 -14.33 6.77 5.27
CA VAL A 68 -15.51 7.36 4.64
C VAL A 68 -15.82 6.53 3.39
N PRO A 69 -17.01 5.90 3.31
CA PRO A 69 -17.41 5.19 2.10
C PRO A 69 -17.39 6.10 0.87
N GLU A 70 -17.04 5.52 -0.27
CA GLU A 70 -17.11 6.24 -1.54
C GLU A 70 -18.55 6.70 -1.83
N GLY A 71 -18.67 7.92 -2.36
CA GLY A 71 -19.95 8.46 -2.82
C GLY A 71 -20.50 7.64 -3.97
N GLN A 72 -21.82 7.46 -3.99
CA GLN A 72 -22.50 6.87 -5.13
C GLN A 72 -22.59 7.89 -6.26
N PHE A 73 -22.21 7.48 -7.46
CA PHE A 73 -22.42 8.31 -8.63
C PHE A 73 -23.92 8.39 -8.98
N PRO A 74 -24.40 9.54 -9.47
CA PRO A 74 -25.76 9.67 -9.96
C PRO A 74 -26.02 8.71 -11.14
N LYS A 75 -27.30 8.31 -11.30
CA LYS A 75 -27.73 7.68 -12.54
C LYS A 75 -27.59 8.66 -13.70
N SER A 76 -27.18 8.15 -14.84
CA SER A 76 -26.98 8.87 -16.09
C SER A 76 -28.12 8.51 -17.05
N ASP A 77 -28.72 9.51 -17.68
CA ASP A 77 -29.68 9.30 -18.77
C ASP A 77 -28.94 9.05 -20.09
N PRO A 78 -29.31 8.05 -20.92
CA PRO A 78 -28.68 7.83 -22.22
C PRO A 78 -28.65 9.05 -23.16
N GLU A 79 -29.59 9.99 -23.03
CA GLU A 79 -29.64 11.21 -23.86
C GLU A 79 -28.82 12.37 -23.31
N GLU A 80 -28.28 12.26 -22.09
CA GLU A 80 -27.49 13.32 -21.49
C GLU A 80 -26.06 13.38 -22.10
N PRO A 81 -25.41 14.56 -22.12
CA PRO A 81 -24.02 14.66 -22.53
C PRO A 81 -23.10 13.78 -21.67
N LEU A 82 -22.18 13.05 -22.31
CA LEU A 82 -21.26 12.15 -21.63
C LEU A 82 -20.40 12.89 -20.60
N ARG A 83 -20.44 12.43 -19.35
CA ARG A 83 -19.62 12.95 -18.24
C ARG A 83 -18.51 11.97 -17.92
N VAL A 84 -17.35 12.48 -17.48
CA VAL A 84 -16.17 11.66 -17.18
C VAL A 84 -16.50 10.53 -16.20
N TYR A 85 -17.27 10.81 -15.15
CA TYR A 85 -17.62 9.77 -14.18
C TYR A 85 -18.50 8.65 -14.77
N VAL A 86 -19.35 8.96 -15.76
CA VAL A 86 -20.19 7.98 -16.46
C VAL A 86 -19.30 7.08 -17.31
N LEU A 87 -18.31 7.64 -18.00
CA LEU A 87 -17.30 6.87 -18.72
C LEU A 87 -16.58 5.89 -17.77
N PHE A 88 -16.11 6.37 -16.62
CA PHE A 88 -15.41 5.53 -15.65
C PHE A 88 -16.29 4.46 -15.00
N GLN A 89 -17.59 4.69 -14.84
CA GLN A 89 -18.52 3.63 -14.43
C GLN A 89 -18.59 2.49 -15.46
N HIS A 90 -18.58 2.80 -16.75
CA HIS A 90 -18.60 1.79 -17.81
C HIS A 90 -17.28 1.03 -17.86
N ILE A 91 -16.15 1.75 -17.79
CA ILE A 91 -14.81 1.14 -17.72
C ILE A 91 -14.71 0.19 -16.52
N GLN A 92 -15.17 0.62 -15.33
CA GLN A 92 -15.16 -0.21 -14.12
C GLN A 92 -15.91 -1.54 -14.29
N LYS A 93 -17.00 -1.55 -15.07
CA LYS A 93 -17.78 -2.76 -15.38
C LYS A 93 -17.09 -3.67 -16.41
N MET A 94 -16.19 -3.12 -17.21
CA MET A 94 -15.42 -3.87 -18.21
C MET A 94 -14.19 -4.56 -17.62
N LEU A 95 -13.73 -4.15 -16.42
CA LEU A 95 -12.55 -4.74 -15.80
C LEU A 95 -12.79 -6.18 -15.35
N SER A 96 -11.82 -7.04 -15.64
CA SER A 96 -11.78 -8.42 -15.17
C SER A 96 -10.35 -8.79 -14.73
N ASN A 97 -10.17 -10.02 -14.24
CA ASN A 97 -8.84 -10.56 -13.93
C ASN A 97 -7.96 -10.78 -15.18
N GLU A 98 -8.52 -10.69 -16.38
CA GLU A 98 -7.84 -10.90 -17.66
C GLU A 98 -7.51 -9.59 -18.38
N THR A 99 -8.05 -8.46 -17.90
CA THR A 99 -7.78 -7.14 -18.48
C THR A 99 -6.52 -6.50 -17.92
N ALA A 100 -5.90 -5.64 -18.71
CA ALA A 100 -4.86 -4.72 -18.28
C ALA A 100 -5.33 -3.27 -18.56
N VAL A 101 -5.20 -2.41 -17.56
CA VAL A 101 -5.43 -0.97 -17.71
C VAL A 101 -4.10 -0.31 -18.06
N ILE A 102 -4.06 0.42 -19.18
CA ILE A 102 -2.92 1.24 -19.58
C ILE A 102 -3.34 2.70 -19.38
N ALA A 103 -2.79 3.34 -18.36
CA ALA A 103 -3.18 4.66 -17.94
C ALA A 103 -2.24 5.72 -18.52
N GLU A 104 -2.68 6.35 -19.61
CA GLU A 104 -1.97 7.48 -20.24
C GLU A 104 -1.76 8.67 -19.30
N THR A 105 -0.73 9.47 -19.61
CA THR A 105 -0.40 10.68 -18.86
C THR A 105 -1.49 11.76 -19.03
N GLY A 106 -1.83 12.45 -17.94
CA GLY A 106 -2.74 13.60 -17.94
C GLY A 106 -3.82 13.51 -16.88
N ASP A 107 -4.91 14.25 -17.05
CA ASP A 107 -6.05 14.32 -16.10
C ASP A 107 -6.72 12.97 -15.84
N PHE A 108 -6.51 12.01 -16.75
CA PHE A 108 -6.97 10.65 -16.57
C PHE A 108 -6.28 9.93 -15.42
N TRP A 109 -5.03 10.28 -15.07
CA TRP A 109 -4.28 9.66 -13.96
C TRP A 109 -5.11 9.61 -12.66
N PHE A 110 -5.74 10.72 -12.28
CA PHE A 110 -6.55 10.81 -11.06
C PHE A 110 -7.85 10.03 -11.14
N ASN A 111 -8.37 9.79 -12.34
CA ASN A 111 -9.57 9.00 -12.55
C ASN A 111 -9.24 7.50 -12.60
N TRP A 112 -8.11 7.12 -13.21
CA TRP A 112 -7.61 5.75 -13.23
C TRP A 112 -7.28 5.23 -11.84
N GLN A 113 -6.70 6.08 -10.96
CA GLN A 113 -6.44 5.74 -9.56
C GLN A 113 -7.71 5.40 -8.75
N LYS A 114 -8.90 5.80 -9.20
CA LYS A 114 -10.17 5.52 -8.52
C LYS A 114 -10.78 4.16 -8.92
N LEU A 115 -10.21 3.47 -9.92
CA LEU A 115 -10.72 2.17 -10.34
C LEU A 115 -10.43 1.10 -9.29
N LYS A 116 -11.44 0.27 -9.03
CA LYS A 116 -11.31 -0.94 -8.21
C LYS A 116 -10.88 -2.08 -9.10
N LEU A 117 -9.61 -2.42 -9.02
CA LEU A 117 -9.03 -3.48 -9.85
C LEU A 117 -9.42 -4.87 -9.31
N PRO A 118 -10.04 -5.74 -10.12
CA PRO A 118 -10.22 -7.14 -9.77
C PRO A 118 -8.86 -7.81 -9.52
N ARG A 119 -8.83 -8.81 -8.64
CA ARG A 119 -7.62 -9.60 -8.40
C ARG A 119 -7.12 -10.19 -9.72
N GLY A 120 -5.86 -9.94 -10.07
CA GLY A 120 -5.24 -10.40 -11.32
C GLY A 120 -5.29 -9.38 -12.47
N CYS A 121 -6.16 -8.37 -12.39
CA CYS A 121 -6.16 -7.25 -13.33
C CYS A 121 -4.82 -6.52 -13.25
N ARG A 122 -4.21 -6.26 -14.40
CA ARG A 122 -2.95 -5.51 -14.49
C ARG A 122 -3.24 -4.02 -14.62
N TYR A 123 -2.26 -3.21 -14.19
CA TYR A 123 -2.32 -1.77 -14.29
C TYR A 123 -0.92 -1.27 -14.63
N GLU A 124 -0.81 -0.51 -15.71
CA GLU A 124 0.43 0.00 -16.29
C GLU A 124 0.28 1.50 -16.58
N PHE A 125 1.40 2.23 -16.54
CA PHE A 125 1.52 3.66 -16.85
C PHE A 125 2.58 3.86 -17.93
#